data_AF-A0AA86VU31-F1
#
_entry.id   AF-A0AA86VU31-F1
#
_cell.length_a   1.000
_cell.length_b   1.000
_cell.length_c   1.000
_cell.angle_alpha   90.00
_cell.angle_beta   90.00
_cell.angle_gamma   90.00
#
_symmetry.space_group_name_H-M   'P 1'
#
loop_
_entity.id
_entity.type
_entity.pdbx_description
1 polymer ?
#
loop_
_entity_poly.entity_id
_entity_poly.type
_entity_poly.pdbx_seq_one_letter_code
_entity_poly.pdbx_strand_id
1 'polypeptide(L)'
;MDYLTASSQEGKFLAEEPYEWHKNGLSEDGAINMEAPRKWRLLKEKTGHGAFYGMRIVVYGDCIAPPLETLKRVIKAGDGTILATSPPYTRFLGTGIDYAVVSPGMPRVDMWVQEFLKHEIPCVVADYLVEYVCKAGFSLERHVLYGTHAWAERSFDELKSRAEEIDEELDAPDASSDDDDVVCQVCGSGDRGDVMLICSDESGSLGCGVGTHIDCCDPPLTDVPEEDWFCSKCSTTRNSANNPIKKKKSFLSSSMTK
;
A
#
# COMPACT_ATOMS: atom_id res chain seq x y z
N MET A 1 14.56 -26.33 21.57
CA MET A 1 15.64 -26.41 20.58
C MET A 1 15.53 -25.20 19.69
N ASP A 2 16.61 -24.47 19.43
CA ASP A 2 16.59 -23.30 18.55
C ASP A 2 16.63 -23.68 17.06
N TYR A 3 16.34 -22.70 16.21
CA TYR A 3 16.26 -22.85 14.75
C TYR A 3 17.53 -23.46 14.14
N LEU A 4 18.69 -22.94 14.54
CA LEU A 4 19.98 -23.34 13.98
C LEU A 4 20.32 -24.78 14.37
N THR A 5 20.05 -25.16 15.61
CA THR A 5 20.31 -26.52 16.09
C THR A 5 19.39 -27.53 15.41
N ALA A 6 18.10 -27.20 15.26
CA ALA A 6 17.15 -28.07 14.57
C ALA A 6 17.46 -28.22 13.08
N SER A 7 17.79 -27.11 12.39
CA SER A 7 18.18 -27.14 10.97
C SER A 7 19.48 -27.91 10.73
N SER A 8 20.45 -27.77 11.65
CA SER A 8 21.71 -28.53 11.60
C SER A 8 21.49 -30.04 11.72
N GLN A 9 20.58 -30.47 12.58
CA GLN A 9 20.25 -31.90 12.74
C GLN A 9 19.53 -32.50 11.53
N GLU A 10 18.64 -31.72 10.92
CA GLU A 10 17.88 -32.15 9.74
C GLU A 10 18.67 -31.99 8.42
N GLY A 11 19.86 -31.37 8.47
CA GLY A 11 20.71 -31.15 7.30
C GLY A 11 20.12 -30.19 6.26
N LYS A 12 19.12 -29.40 6.63
CA LYS A 12 18.46 -28.39 5.78
C LYS A 12 17.87 -27.27 6.63
N PHE A 13 17.66 -26.10 6.03
CA PHE A 13 16.90 -25.03 6.67
C PHE A 13 15.44 -25.47 6.86
N LEU A 14 14.98 -25.37 8.10
CA LEU A 14 13.58 -25.61 8.45
C LEU A 14 12.77 -24.34 8.25
N ALA A 15 11.45 -24.46 8.33
CA ALA A 15 10.56 -23.30 8.40
C ALA A 15 10.87 -22.46 9.65
N GLU A 16 10.94 -21.14 9.49
CA GLU A 16 11.34 -20.19 10.53
C GLU A 16 10.22 -19.90 11.53
N GLU A 17 8.95 -19.94 11.10
CA GLU A 17 7.76 -19.54 11.86
C GLU A 17 7.63 -20.22 13.24
N PRO A 18 7.87 -21.55 13.37
CA PRO A 18 7.81 -22.23 14.67
C PRO A 18 8.88 -21.76 15.67
N TYR A 19 9.95 -21.11 15.19
CA TYR A 19 11.10 -20.69 15.99
C TYR A 19 11.11 -19.18 16.26
N GLU A 20 10.16 -18.43 15.71
CA GLU A 20 10.02 -17.00 15.98
C GLU A 20 9.77 -16.73 17.46
N TRP A 21 10.09 -15.51 17.91
CA TRP A 21 9.67 -15.06 19.22
C TRP A 21 8.14 -14.88 19.24
N HIS A 22 7.48 -15.63 20.13
CA HIS A 22 6.02 -15.73 20.21
C HIS A 22 5.51 -15.70 21.66
N LYS A 23 6.37 -15.40 22.63
CA LYS A 23 5.96 -15.31 24.04
C LYS A 23 5.17 -14.03 24.23
N ASN A 24 4.04 -14.09 24.90
CA ASN A 24 3.31 -12.87 25.27
C ASN A 24 4.09 -12.13 26.35
N GLY A 25 4.29 -10.82 26.15
CA GLY A 25 4.93 -9.94 27.12
C GLY A 25 6.28 -9.37 26.67
N LEU A 26 6.92 -8.65 27.58
CA LEU A 26 8.20 -8.00 27.33
C LEU A 26 9.38 -8.96 27.57
N SER A 27 10.52 -8.65 26.96
CA SER A 27 11.83 -9.22 27.28
C SER A 27 12.19 -8.99 28.75
N GLU A 28 13.20 -9.71 29.26
CA GLU A 28 13.62 -9.64 30.66
C GLU A 28 14.01 -8.23 31.12
N ASP A 29 14.54 -7.41 30.21
CA ASP A 29 14.90 -6.01 30.42
C ASP A 29 13.75 -5.02 30.16
N GLY A 30 12.57 -5.51 29.77
CA GLY A 30 11.39 -4.69 29.48
C GLY A 30 11.51 -3.86 28.19
N ALA A 31 12.52 -4.10 27.36
CA ALA A 31 12.81 -3.28 26.19
C ALA A 31 11.98 -3.64 24.96
N ILE A 32 11.72 -4.94 24.75
CA ILE A 32 11.13 -5.47 23.51
C ILE A 32 9.88 -6.28 23.86
N ASN A 33 8.76 -5.98 23.24
CA ASN A 33 7.62 -6.89 23.17
C ASN A 33 8.02 -8.07 22.29
N MET A 34 8.00 -9.28 22.85
CA MET A 34 8.44 -10.50 22.17
C MET A 34 7.57 -10.84 20.95
N GLU A 35 6.37 -10.25 20.82
CA GLU A 35 5.50 -10.36 19.65
C GLU A 35 5.84 -9.34 18.55
N ALA A 36 6.57 -8.27 18.86
CA ALA A 36 6.79 -7.17 17.92
C ALA A 36 7.57 -7.59 16.66
N PRO A 37 8.65 -8.39 16.73
CA PRO A 37 9.36 -8.84 15.53
C PRO A 37 8.47 -9.66 14.59
N ARG A 38 7.68 -10.59 15.15
CA ARG A 38 6.72 -11.39 14.39
C ARG A 38 5.64 -10.52 13.74
N LYS A 39 5.11 -9.52 14.46
CA LYS A 39 4.13 -8.56 13.93
C LYS A 39 4.68 -7.85 12.68
N TRP A 40 5.89 -7.29 12.76
CA TRP A 40 6.48 -6.56 11.63
C TRP A 40 6.86 -7.47 10.47
N ARG A 41 7.31 -8.71 10.74
CA ARG A 41 7.54 -9.70 9.68
C ARG A 41 6.26 -10.03 8.94
N LEU A 42 5.17 -10.34 9.65
CA LEU A 42 3.87 -10.65 9.06
C LEU A 42 3.31 -9.47 8.27
N LEU A 43 3.44 -8.23 8.80
CA LEU A 43 3.05 -7.04 8.06
C LEU A 43 3.84 -6.93 6.74
N LYS A 44 5.17 -7.09 6.81
CA LYS A 44 6.03 -7.00 5.63
C LYS A 44 5.77 -8.12 4.62
N GLU A 45 5.47 -9.33 5.08
CA GLU A 45 5.08 -10.44 4.22
C GLU A 45 3.75 -10.14 3.50
N LYS A 46 2.77 -9.58 4.23
CA LYS A 46 1.46 -9.23 3.68
C LYS A 46 1.51 -8.04 2.71
N THR A 47 2.22 -6.97 3.05
CA THR A 47 2.14 -5.68 2.35
C THR A 47 3.40 -5.30 1.58
N GLY A 48 4.50 -6.04 1.77
CA GLY A 48 5.82 -5.69 1.25
C GLY A 48 6.51 -4.55 2.00
N HIS A 49 5.87 -3.97 3.02
CA HIS A 49 6.32 -2.72 3.64
C HIS A 49 6.89 -2.88 5.05
N GLY A 50 7.85 -2.03 5.40
CA GLY A 50 8.48 -1.94 6.70
C GLY A 50 7.67 -1.16 7.73
N ALA A 51 8.21 -1.10 8.96
CA ALA A 51 7.49 -0.57 10.11
C ALA A 51 7.13 0.92 10.03
N PHE A 52 7.94 1.70 9.33
CA PHE A 52 7.77 3.14 9.16
C PHE A 52 7.22 3.49 7.78
N TYR A 53 6.56 2.56 7.10
CA TYR A 53 6.07 2.77 5.75
C TYR A 53 5.27 4.04 5.62
N GLY A 54 5.73 4.92 4.73
CA GLY A 54 5.05 6.17 4.46
C GLY A 54 5.19 7.24 5.56
N MET A 55 5.88 6.95 6.65
CA MET A 55 6.15 7.90 7.73
C MET A 55 7.14 8.96 7.28
N ARG A 56 6.83 10.22 7.53
CA ARG A 56 7.60 11.40 7.10
C ARG A 56 8.07 12.19 8.30
N ILE A 57 9.38 12.22 8.48
CA ILE A 57 10.01 12.73 9.70
C ILE A 57 10.92 13.91 9.39
N VAL A 58 10.94 14.89 10.30
CA VAL A 58 12.05 15.85 10.43
C VAL A 58 12.76 15.62 11.76
N VAL A 59 14.07 15.85 11.81
CA VAL A 59 14.87 15.72 13.03
C VAL A 59 15.45 17.09 13.39
N TYR A 60 15.27 17.52 14.63
CA TYR A 60 15.75 18.80 15.16
C TYR A 60 16.52 18.67 16.47
N GLY A 61 17.77 19.15 16.44
CA GLY A 61 18.70 19.08 17.56
C GLY A 61 19.52 17.79 17.56
N ASP A 62 20.20 17.53 18.68
CA ASP A 62 21.11 16.39 18.79
C ASP A 62 20.36 15.11 19.18
N CYS A 63 20.51 14.07 18.36
CA CYS A 63 20.12 12.71 18.70
C CYS A 63 21.34 11.97 19.27
N ILE A 64 21.36 11.79 20.59
CA ILE A 64 22.49 11.18 21.31
C ILE A 64 22.25 9.68 21.50
N ALA A 65 21.04 9.30 21.89
CA ALA A 65 20.63 7.91 22.10
C ALA A 65 19.21 7.72 21.56
N PRO A 66 19.04 7.03 20.41
CA PRO A 66 20.08 6.58 19.48
C PRO A 66 20.80 7.75 18.75
N PRO A 67 22.06 7.56 18.29
CA PRO A 67 22.74 8.53 17.43
C PRO A 67 21.96 8.80 16.15
N LEU A 68 22.07 10.02 15.60
CA LEU A 68 21.36 10.43 14.38
C LEU A 68 21.56 9.45 13.20
N GLU A 69 22.78 8.99 12.98
CA GLU A 69 23.08 8.05 11.87
C GLU A 69 22.43 6.67 12.08
N THR A 70 22.35 6.21 13.33
CA THR A 70 21.61 5.00 13.68
C THR A 70 20.12 5.20 13.41
N LEU A 71 19.57 6.33 13.84
CA LEU A 71 18.15 6.65 13.63
C LEU A 71 17.82 6.73 12.13
N LYS A 72 18.67 7.37 11.31
CA LYS A 72 18.52 7.44 9.85
C LYS A 72 18.46 6.06 9.21
N ARG A 73 19.36 5.17 9.61
CA ARG A 73 19.42 3.80 9.08
C ARG A 73 18.18 3.00 9.44
N VAL A 74 17.72 3.12 10.68
CA VAL A 74 16.53 2.42 11.19
C VAL A 74 15.26 2.89 10.48
N ILE A 75 15.06 4.21 10.37
CA ILE A 75 13.91 4.78 9.67
C ILE A 75 13.89 4.32 8.20
N LYS A 76 15.03 4.41 7.51
CA LYS A 76 15.13 3.98 6.11
C LYS A 76 14.91 2.46 5.95
N ALA A 77 15.39 1.64 6.88
CA ALA A 77 15.20 0.19 6.84
C ALA A 77 13.74 -0.23 7.09
N GLY A 78 12.96 0.62 7.77
CA GLY A 78 11.53 0.45 7.93
C GLY A 78 10.70 1.20 6.89
N ASP A 79 11.26 1.64 5.77
CA ASP A 79 10.55 2.36 4.69
C ASP A 79 9.98 3.74 5.08
N GLY A 80 10.56 4.37 6.11
CA GLY A 80 10.29 5.75 6.47
C GLY A 80 11.14 6.76 5.70
N THR A 81 10.65 7.99 5.62
CA THR A 81 11.28 9.10 4.90
C THR A 81 11.72 10.19 5.87
N ILE A 82 13.00 10.57 5.79
CA ILE A 82 13.53 11.73 6.54
C ILE A 82 13.63 12.91 5.59
N LEU A 83 12.85 13.95 5.84
CA LEU A 83 12.77 15.14 5.01
C LEU A 83 13.95 16.09 5.27
N ALA A 84 14.29 16.29 6.54
CA ALA A 84 15.46 17.05 6.96
C ALA A 84 15.94 16.65 8.35
N THR A 85 17.24 16.85 8.60
CA THR A 85 17.87 16.64 9.91
C THR A 85 18.50 17.90 10.48
N SER A 86 18.32 19.04 9.79
CA SER A 86 18.78 20.33 10.25
C SER A 86 17.95 21.45 9.61
N PRO A 87 17.85 22.62 10.26
CA PRO A 87 17.23 23.80 9.67
C PRO A 87 17.86 24.24 8.33
N PRO A 88 17.13 24.98 7.48
CA PRO A 88 15.74 25.41 7.65
C PRO A 88 14.73 24.33 7.21
N TYR A 89 13.64 24.17 7.98
CA TYR A 89 12.57 23.21 7.68
C TYR A 89 11.44 23.79 6.82
N THR A 90 11.49 25.09 6.52
CA THR A 90 10.42 25.84 5.85
C THR A 90 9.88 25.20 4.58
N ARG A 91 10.75 24.55 3.80
CA ARG A 91 10.37 23.85 2.55
C ARG A 91 9.45 22.64 2.75
N PHE A 92 9.35 22.12 3.96
CA PHE A 92 8.57 20.92 4.28
C PHE A 92 7.34 21.20 5.13
N LEU A 93 7.25 22.40 5.72
CA LEU A 93 6.08 22.79 6.49
C LEU A 93 4.84 22.77 5.58
N GLY A 94 3.75 22.17 6.05
CA GLY A 94 2.53 22.00 5.28
C GLY A 94 2.57 20.91 4.21
N THR A 95 3.65 20.14 4.10
CA THR A 95 3.72 19.02 3.14
C THR A 95 3.20 17.70 3.70
N GLY A 96 2.73 17.65 4.95
CA GLY A 96 2.37 16.41 5.66
C GLY A 96 3.59 15.79 6.35
N ILE A 97 4.04 16.39 7.45
CA ILE A 97 5.08 15.84 8.33
C ILE A 97 4.37 15.11 9.45
N ASP A 98 4.63 13.81 9.60
CA ASP A 98 3.99 12.99 10.63
C ASP A 98 4.63 13.24 12.00
N TYR A 99 5.96 13.38 12.06
CA TYR A 99 6.67 13.62 13.32
C TYR A 99 7.88 14.53 13.16
N ALA A 100 8.03 15.47 14.10
CA ALA A 100 9.27 16.16 14.38
C ALA A 100 9.97 15.48 15.56
N VAL A 101 11.09 14.80 15.29
CA VAL A 101 11.95 14.23 16.32
C VAL A 101 12.80 15.35 16.90
N VAL A 102 12.54 15.73 18.14
CA VAL A 102 13.20 16.86 18.82
C VAL A 102 14.11 16.35 19.93
N SER A 103 15.29 16.95 20.04
CA SER A 103 16.24 16.65 21.11
C SER A 103 15.62 16.89 22.50
N PRO A 104 15.80 15.96 23.46
CA PRO A 104 15.31 16.14 24.83
C PRO A 104 15.82 17.45 25.45
N GLY A 105 14.94 18.16 26.13
CA GLY A 105 15.29 19.42 26.82
C GLY A 105 15.22 20.68 25.96
N MET A 106 14.94 20.58 24.66
CA MET A 106 14.64 21.75 23.83
C MET A 106 13.45 22.53 24.42
N PRO A 107 13.58 23.84 24.65
CA PRO A 107 12.52 24.62 25.28
C PRO A 107 11.37 24.83 24.30
N ARG A 108 10.13 24.85 24.82
CA ARG A 108 8.94 25.10 24.00
C ARG A 108 9.01 26.42 23.23
N VAL A 109 9.71 27.42 23.78
CA VAL A 109 9.89 28.76 23.18
C VAL A 109 10.95 28.81 22.08
N ASP A 110 11.64 27.70 21.80
CA ASP A 110 12.57 27.61 20.68
C ASP A 110 11.87 27.93 19.36
N MET A 111 12.57 28.64 18.47
CA MET A 111 12.02 29.15 17.22
C MET A 111 11.46 28.03 16.32
N TRP A 112 12.18 26.91 16.16
CA TRP A 112 11.71 25.80 15.31
C TRP A 112 10.63 24.98 15.99
N VAL A 113 10.72 24.81 17.31
CA VAL A 113 9.64 24.17 18.08
C VAL A 113 8.34 24.96 17.93
N GLN A 114 8.37 26.29 18.09
CA GLN A 114 7.20 27.14 17.86
C GLN A 114 6.65 27.00 16.44
N GLU A 115 7.50 26.90 15.43
CA GLU A 115 7.06 26.72 14.05
C GLU A 115 6.41 25.35 13.83
N PHE A 116 6.95 24.26 14.41
CA PHE A 116 6.30 22.95 14.38
C PHE A 116 4.92 22.98 15.02
N LEU A 117 4.80 23.61 16.20
CA LEU A 117 3.52 23.74 16.90
C LEU A 117 2.50 24.55 16.11
N LYS A 118 2.93 25.63 15.46
CA LYS A 118 2.08 26.47 14.62
C LYS A 118 1.54 25.73 13.40
N HIS A 119 2.27 24.73 12.92
CA HIS A 119 1.87 23.85 11.82
C HIS A 119 1.23 22.53 12.27
N GLU A 120 0.88 22.41 13.56
CA GLU A 120 0.30 21.20 14.18
C GLU A 120 1.14 19.93 13.98
N ILE A 121 2.46 20.07 13.84
CA ILE A 121 3.35 18.92 13.65
C ILE A 121 3.59 18.28 15.02
N PRO A 122 3.35 16.96 15.17
CA PRO A 122 3.64 16.25 16.40
C PRO A 122 5.13 16.31 16.74
N CYS A 123 5.46 16.70 17.97
CA CYS A 123 6.84 16.73 18.44
C CYS A 123 7.08 15.54 19.35
N VAL A 124 8.10 14.73 19.07
CA VAL A 124 8.42 13.52 19.83
C VAL A 124 9.91 13.41 20.10
N VAL A 125 10.34 12.67 21.12
CA VAL A 125 11.75 12.27 21.27
C VAL A 125 12.07 11.04 20.42
N ALA A 126 13.36 10.78 20.17
CA ALA A 126 13.79 9.65 19.34
C ALA A 126 13.30 8.27 19.87
N ASP A 127 13.14 8.13 21.18
CA ASP A 127 12.62 6.93 21.83
C ASP A 127 11.19 6.59 21.39
N TYR A 128 10.41 7.57 20.91
CA TYR A 128 9.10 7.31 20.31
C TYR A 128 9.21 6.29 19.17
N LEU A 129 10.16 6.49 18.26
CA LEU A 129 10.36 5.62 17.09
C LEU A 129 10.91 4.25 17.48
N VAL A 130 11.76 4.21 18.51
CA VAL A 130 12.30 2.95 19.04
C VAL A 130 11.17 2.12 19.64
N GLU A 131 10.35 2.72 20.49
CA GLU A 131 9.24 2.01 21.14
C GLU A 131 8.07 1.73 20.20
N TYR A 132 7.87 2.55 19.17
CA TYR A 132 6.94 2.26 18.08
C TYR A 132 7.24 0.88 17.46
N VAL A 133 8.52 0.58 17.22
CA VAL A 133 8.94 -0.72 16.66
C VAL A 133 8.96 -1.79 17.74
N CYS A 134 9.64 -1.54 18.87
CA CYS A 134 9.94 -2.56 19.87
C CYS A 134 8.75 -2.91 20.76
N LYS A 135 7.81 -1.98 20.98
CA LYS A 135 6.67 -2.13 21.91
C LYS A 135 5.37 -1.89 21.18
N ALA A 136 5.21 -2.54 20.02
CA ALA A 136 3.95 -2.51 19.28
C ALA A 136 2.77 -2.89 20.19
N GLY A 137 1.75 -2.03 20.23
CA GLY A 137 0.56 -2.18 21.08
C GLY A 137 0.64 -1.49 22.45
N PHE A 138 1.77 -0.88 22.82
CA PHE A 138 1.91 -0.09 24.04
C PHE A 138 1.76 1.41 23.75
N SER A 139 1.34 2.18 24.76
CA SER A 139 1.22 3.64 24.64
C SER A 139 2.57 4.31 24.45
N LEU A 140 2.64 5.23 23.49
CA LEU A 140 3.81 6.05 23.17
C LEU A 140 3.71 7.48 23.73
N GLU A 141 2.64 7.80 24.47
CA GLU A 141 2.33 9.16 24.95
C GLU A 141 3.48 9.79 25.73
N ARG A 142 4.20 8.99 26.53
CA ARG A 142 5.32 9.46 27.34
C ARG A 142 6.47 10.09 26.54
N HIS A 143 6.55 9.80 25.24
CA HIS A 143 7.59 10.32 24.35
C HIS A 143 7.13 11.54 23.56
N VAL A 144 5.86 11.92 23.69
CA VAL A 144 5.29 13.08 23.01
C VAL A 144 5.58 14.35 23.80
N LEU A 145 6.02 15.38 23.08
CA LEU A 145 6.48 16.65 23.65
C LEU A 145 5.43 17.74 23.49
N TYR A 146 5.54 18.75 24.36
CA TYR A 146 4.83 20.03 24.27
C TYR A 146 3.29 19.96 24.20
N GLY A 147 2.71 18.84 24.65
CA GLY A 147 1.26 18.65 24.63
C GLY A 147 0.70 18.26 23.26
N THR A 148 1.53 17.76 22.34
CA THR A 148 1.12 17.41 20.97
C THR A 148 0.48 16.01 20.82
N HIS A 149 0.00 15.42 21.92
CA HIS A 149 -0.53 14.03 21.98
C HIS A 149 -1.63 13.76 20.95
N ALA A 150 -2.64 14.65 20.87
CA ALA A 150 -3.74 14.48 19.92
C ALA A 150 -3.27 14.51 18.46
N TRP A 151 -2.22 15.28 18.15
CA TRP A 151 -1.65 15.29 16.81
C TRP A 151 -0.85 14.02 16.53
N ALA A 152 -0.07 13.55 17.52
CA ALA A 152 0.69 12.31 17.41
C ALA A 152 -0.23 11.08 17.23
N GLU A 153 -1.38 11.06 17.89
CA GLU A 153 -2.41 10.01 17.77
C GLU A 153 -3.05 10.04 16.38
N ARG A 154 -3.45 11.22 15.88
CA ARG A 154 -3.93 11.37 14.49
C ARG A 154 -2.93 10.82 13.47
N SER A 155 -1.66 11.21 13.56
CA SER A 155 -0.63 10.72 12.65
C SER A 155 -0.37 9.21 12.80
N PHE A 156 -0.52 8.66 14.00
CA PHE A 156 -0.40 7.22 14.23
C PHE A 156 -1.53 6.44 13.53
N ASP A 157 -2.77 6.90 13.66
CA ASP A 157 -3.94 6.28 13.02
C ASP A 157 -3.91 6.40 11.49
N GLU A 158 -3.47 7.55 10.96
CA GLU A 158 -3.24 7.75 9.52
C GLU A 158 -2.16 6.81 8.98
N LEU A 159 -1.07 6.60 9.71
CA LEU A 159 -0.02 5.65 9.30
C LEU A 159 -0.49 4.20 9.39
N LYS A 160 -1.28 3.88 10.40
CA LYS A 160 -1.85 2.54 10.56
C LYS A 160 -2.81 2.20 9.43
N SER A 161 -3.72 3.12 9.10
CA SER A 161 -4.63 2.96 7.94
C SER A 161 -3.86 2.80 6.64
N ARG A 162 -2.86 3.65 6.37
CA ARG A 162 -2.00 3.51 5.17
C ARG A 162 -1.22 2.19 5.10
N ALA A 163 -0.88 1.61 6.25
CA ALA A 163 -0.22 0.31 6.30
C ALA A 163 -1.19 -0.87 6.12
N GLU A 164 -2.49 -0.67 6.36
CA GLU A 164 -3.57 -1.65 6.23
C GLU A 164 -4.32 -1.53 4.88
N GLU A 165 -4.31 -0.37 4.22
CA GLU A 165 -4.99 -0.03 2.95
C GLU A 165 -4.42 -0.73 1.69
N ILE A 166 -3.72 -1.86 1.84
CA ILE A 166 -3.17 -2.65 0.72
C ILE A 166 -3.89 -4.01 0.64
N ASP A 167 -5.19 -4.03 0.94
CA ASP A 167 -5.97 -5.27 1.02
C ASP A 167 -7.39 -5.12 0.46
N GLU A 168 -7.52 -4.55 -0.74
CA GLU A 168 -8.73 -4.74 -1.59
C GLU A 168 -8.41 -5.25 -3.01
N GLU A 169 -7.16 -5.61 -3.32
CA GLU A 169 -6.82 -6.38 -4.55
C GLU A 169 -6.14 -7.73 -4.26
N LEU A 170 -5.98 -8.14 -2.99
CA LEU A 170 -5.25 -9.35 -2.59
C LEU A 170 -5.99 -10.23 -1.58
N ASP A 171 -7.30 -10.03 -1.40
CA ASP A 171 -8.14 -10.89 -0.56
C ASP A 171 -8.88 -11.91 -1.45
N ALA A 172 -8.13 -12.93 -1.89
CA ALA A 172 -8.69 -14.25 -2.14
C ALA A 172 -7.86 -15.28 -1.33
N PRO A 173 -8.51 -16.11 -0.50
CA PRO A 173 -7.80 -16.98 0.44
C PRO A 173 -7.16 -18.16 -0.28
N ASP A 174 -5.85 -18.13 -0.46
CA ASP A 174 -5.11 -19.29 -0.98
C ASP A 174 -4.76 -20.26 0.16
N ALA A 175 -5.69 -21.18 0.42
CA ALA A 175 -5.32 -22.55 0.73
C ALA A 175 -6.32 -23.49 0.04
N SER A 176 -5.97 -23.78 -1.22
CA SER A 176 -6.43 -24.87 -2.10
C SER A 176 -7.72 -24.66 -2.90
N SER A 177 -7.59 -25.01 -4.18
CA SER A 177 -8.57 -25.31 -5.23
C SER A 177 -8.82 -24.22 -6.28
N ASP A 178 -8.32 -24.57 -7.47
CA ASP A 178 -8.88 -24.33 -8.79
C ASP A 178 -8.88 -22.90 -9.36
N ASP A 179 -8.31 -22.82 -10.56
CA ASP A 179 -8.66 -21.93 -11.66
C ASP A 179 -9.94 -21.13 -11.36
N ASP A 180 -9.89 -19.81 -11.38
CA ASP A 180 -11.10 -19.03 -11.70
C ASP A 180 -11.45 -19.40 -13.15
N ASP A 181 -12.10 -20.56 -13.29
CA ASP A 181 -12.43 -21.27 -14.52
C ASP A 181 -13.33 -20.33 -15.33
N VAL A 182 -12.71 -19.46 -16.12
CA VAL A 182 -13.43 -18.67 -17.10
C VAL A 182 -14.03 -19.69 -18.06
N VAL A 183 -15.32 -19.98 -17.90
CA VAL A 183 -15.99 -20.96 -18.74
C VAL A 183 -16.38 -20.32 -20.07
N CYS A 184 -16.32 -21.11 -21.14
CA CYS A 184 -16.85 -20.68 -22.42
C CYS A 184 -18.36 -20.40 -22.30
N GLN A 185 -18.79 -19.18 -22.66
CA GLN A 185 -20.21 -18.80 -22.61
C GLN A 185 -21.13 -19.66 -23.50
N VAL A 186 -20.56 -20.35 -24.49
CA VAL A 186 -21.31 -21.14 -25.48
C VAL A 186 -21.46 -22.61 -25.03
N CYS A 187 -20.36 -23.27 -24.67
CA CYS A 187 -20.38 -24.68 -24.29
C CYS A 187 -20.42 -24.91 -22.76
N GLY A 188 -20.15 -23.88 -21.97
CA GLY A 188 -20.15 -23.93 -20.50
C GLY A 188 -18.98 -24.66 -19.86
N SER A 189 -17.96 -25.06 -20.65
CA SER A 189 -16.75 -25.75 -20.16
C SER A 189 -15.58 -24.75 -19.99
N GLY A 190 -14.79 -24.94 -18.92
CA GLY A 190 -13.52 -24.26 -18.68
C GLY A 190 -12.31 -24.97 -19.31
N ASP A 191 -12.50 -26.18 -19.83
CA ASP A 191 -11.44 -26.97 -20.45
C ASP A 191 -10.93 -26.27 -21.73
N ARG A 192 -9.64 -26.46 -22.09
CA ARG A 192 -9.00 -25.83 -23.27
C ARG A 192 -8.86 -24.29 -23.18
N GLY A 193 -8.45 -23.79 -22.02
CA GLY A 193 -8.16 -22.38 -21.80
C GLY A 193 -7.11 -21.78 -22.76
N ASP A 194 -6.21 -22.61 -23.29
CA ASP A 194 -5.17 -22.24 -24.27
C ASP A 194 -5.72 -21.75 -25.62
N VAL A 195 -6.97 -22.11 -25.94
CA VAL A 195 -7.69 -21.66 -27.15
C VAL A 195 -8.96 -20.88 -26.80
N MET A 196 -9.02 -20.31 -25.60
CA MET A 196 -10.15 -19.51 -25.14
C MET A 196 -9.85 -18.02 -25.29
N LEU A 197 -10.78 -17.32 -25.95
CA LEU A 197 -10.70 -15.88 -26.16
C LEU A 197 -11.46 -15.14 -25.07
N ILE A 198 -10.82 -14.14 -24.47
CA ILE A 198 -11.44 -13.25 -23.50
C ILE A 198 -11.85 -11.96 -24.18
N CYS A 199 -13.10 -11.54 -23.96
CA CYS A 199 -13.61 -10.29 -24.50
C CYS A 199 -12.99 -9.07 -23.78
N SER A 200 -11.83 -8.63 -24.25
CA SER A 200 -11.06 -7.46 -23.76
C SER A 200 -10.10 -6.94 -24.83
N ASP A 201 -9.72 -5.66 -24.72
CA ASP A 201 -8.57 -5.11 -25.44
C ASP A 201 -7.25 -5.41 -24.72
N GLU A 202 -6.11 -5.22 -25.38
CA GLU A 202 -4.77 -5.42 -24.79
C GLU A 202 -4.57 -4.63 -23.49
N SER A 203 -5.29 -3.52 -23.32
CA SER A 203 -5.22 -2.68 -22.12
C SER A 203 -6.16 -3.11 -20.99
N GLY A 204 -7.05 -4.08 -21.23
CA GLY A 204 -8.06 -4.54 -20.27
C GLY A 204 -9.14 -3.50 -19.93
N SER A 205 -9.16 -2.35 -20.62
CA SER A 205 -10.04 -1.22 -20.31
C SER A 205 -11.39 -1.29 -21.02
N LEU A 206 -11.49 -2.05 -22.12
CA LEU A 206 -12.67 -2.18 -22.94
C LEU A 206 -13.00 -3.64 -23.18
N GLY A 207 -14.14 -4.13 -22.69
CA GLY A 207 -14.52 -5.54 -22.81
C GLY A 207 -15.58 -5.92 -21.80
N CYS A 208 -16.06 -7.16 -21.85
CA CYS A 208 -16.96 -7.69 -20.82
C CYS A 208 -16.40 -8.92 -20.10
N GLY A 209 -15.15 -9.32 -20.40
CA GLY A 209 -14.44 -10.39 -19.72
C GLY A 209 -14.99 -11.80 -19.96
N VAL A 210 -15.94 -11.98 -20.88
CA VAL A 210 -16.47 -13.33 -21.18
C VAL A 210 -15.46 -14.15 -21.98
N GLY A 211 -15.33 -15.43 -21.61
CA GLY A 211 -14.55 -16.42 -22.34
C GLY A 211 -15.35 -17.10 -23.46
N THR A 212 -14.72 -17.36 -24.59
CA THR A 212 -15.30 -18.16 -25.69
C THR A 212 -14.19 -18.91 -26.42
N HIS A 213 -14.30 -20.23 -26.57
CA HIS A 213 -13.34 -20.99 -27.39
C HIS A 213 -13.37 -20.54 -28.86
N ILE A 214 -12.22 -20.61 -29.54
CA ILE A 214 -12.12 -20.29 -30.97
C ILE A 214 -13.12 -21.09 -31.83
N ASP A 215 -13.42 -22.33 -31.47
CA ASP A 215 -14.36 -23.21 -32.18
C ASP A 215 -15.83 -22.96 -31.81
N CYS A 216 -16.07 -22.31 -30.67
CA CYS A 216 -17.39 -21.90 -30.21
C CYS A 216 -17.79 -20.49 -30.70
N CYS A 217 -16.88 -19.78 -31.37
CA CYS A 217 -17.17 -18.51 -32.02
C CYS A 217 -18.13 -18.68 -33.22
N ASP A 218 -18.85 -17.63 -33.58
CA ASP A 218 -19.69 -17.60 -34.79
C ASP A 218 -19.32 -16.40 -35.67
N PRO A 219 -18.59 -16.59 -36.79
CA PRO A 219 -18.07 -17.88 -37.29
C PRO A 219 -16.90 -18.44 -36.45
N PRO A 220 -16.67 -19.77 -36.44
CA PRO A 220 -15.53 -20.38 -35.76
C PRO A 220 -14.19 -19.90 -36.32
N LEU A 221 -13.23 -19.67 -35.43
CA LEU A 221 -11.86 -19.25 -35.76
C LEU A 221 -10.94 -20.46 -35.86
N THR A 222 -9.97 -20.40 -36.77
CA THR A 222 -8.99 -21.48 -36.96
C THR A 222 -7.86 -21.44 -35.96
N ASP A 223 -7.48 -20.24 -35.49
CA ASP A 223 -6.41 -19.98 -34.53
C ASP A 223 -6.78 -18.81 -33.62
N VAL A 224 -6.09 -18.69 -32.49
CA VAL A 224 -6.21 -17.54 -31.57
C VAL A 224 -5.67 -16.28 -32.27
N PRO A 225 -6.46 -15.19 -32.38
CA PRO A 225 -6.00 -13.96 -33.00
C PRO A 225 -4.92 -13.27 -32.15
N GLU A 226 -3.95 -12.65 -32.82
CA GLU A 226 -2.91 -11.82 -32.17
C GLU A 226 -3.43 -10.42 -31.79
N GLU A 227 -4.58 -10.01 -32.33
CA GLU A 227 -5.23 -8.72 -32.08
C GLU A 227 -6.39 -8.85 -31.07
N ASP A 228 -6.84 -7.70 -30.55
CA ASP A 228 -8.00 -7.59 -29.65
C ASP A 228 -9.23 -8.38 -30.14
N TRP A 229 -9.84 -9.14 -29.23
CA TRP A 229 -11.07 -9.89 -29.53
C TRP A 229 -12.26 -9.40 -28.69
N PHE A 230 -13.41 -9.24 -29.35
CA PHE A 230 -14.65 -8.81 -28.71
C PHE A 230 -15.81 -9.71 -29.10
N CYS A 231 -16.61 -10.11 -28.10
CA CYS A 231 -17.84 -10.84 -28.33
C CYS A 231 -18.83 -10.02 -29.16
N SER A 232 -19.78 -10.69 -29.82
CA SER A 232 -20.75 -10.04 -30.74
C SER A 232 -21.53 -8.90 -30.09
N LYS A 233 -21.76 -8.94 -28.76
CA LYS A 233 -22.40 -7.85 -28.01
C LYS A 233 -21.52 -6.61 -27.98
N CYS A 234 -20.26 -6.74 -27.56
CA CYS A 234 -19.28 -5.65 -27.48
C CYS A 234 -18.88 -5.11 -28.88
N SER A 235 -18.83 -5.98 -29.88
CA SER A 235 -18.58 -5.60 -31.28
C SER A 235 -19.73 -4.78 -31.86
N THR A 236 -20.98 -5.12 -31.53
CA THR A 236 -22.17 -4.39 -32.03
C THR A 236 -22.30 -3.00 -31.41
N THR A 237 -21.98 -2.84 -30.11
CA THR A 237 -21.95 -1.53 -29.45
C THR A 237 -20.87 -0.61 -30.05
N ARG A 238 -19.70 -1.15 -30.43
CA ARG A 238 -18.67 -0.36 -31.15
C ARG A 238 -19.12 0.07 -32.54
N ASN A 239 -19.73 -0.84 -33.31
CA ASN A 239 -20.16 -0.52 -34.68
C ASN A 239 -21.36 0.45 -34.76
N SER A 240 -22.21 0.50 -33.73
CA SER A 240 -23.35 1.43 -33.70
C SER A 240 -22.96 2.91 -33.50
N ALA A 241 -21.73 3.19 -33.05
CA ALA A 241 -21.21 4.54 -32.89
C ALA A 241 -20.72 5.19 -34.22
N ASN A 242 -20.61 4.42 -35.31
CA ASN A 242 -20.06 4.86 -36.60
C ASN A 242 -21.07 4.84 -37.76
N ASN A 243 -22.24 5.46 -37.60
CA ASN A 243 -23.16 5.69 -38.73
C ASN A 243 -23.28 7.21 -39.02
N PRO A 244 -22.93 7.70 -40.23
CA PRO A 244 -22.96 9.14 -40.51
C PRO A 244 -24.42 9.61 -40.62
N ILE A 245 -24.79 10.53 -39.73
CA ILE A 245 -26.09 11.19 -39.72
C ILE A 245 -26.35 11.84 -41.09
N LYS A 246 -27.35 11.31 -41.82
CA LYS A 246 -27.92 11.90 -43.03
C LYS A 246 -28.40 13.33 -42.72
N LYS A 247 -27.69 14.34 -43.25
CA LYS A 247 -28.11 15.75 -43.26
C LYS A 247 -29.46 15.89 -44.00
N LYS A 248 -30.55 16.08 -43.26
CA LYS A 248 -31.77 16.69 -43.82
C LYS A 248 -31.59 18.21 -43.80
N LYS A 249 -31.38 18.79 -44.99
CA LYS A 249 -31.51 20.22 -45.26
C LYS A 249 -32.99 20.60 -45.15
N SER A 250 -33.34 21.49 -44.22
CA SER A 250 -34.60 22.24 -44.30
C SER A 250 -34.33 23.57 -45.02
N PHE A 251 -34.85 23.64 -46.24
CA PHE A 251 -35.21 24.89 -46.91
C PHE A 251 -36.38 25.52 -46.15
N LEU A 252 -36.38 26.84 -45.97
CA LEU A 252 -37.42 27.71 -46.53
C LEU A 252 -37.08 29.20 -46.28
N SER A 253 -37.29 29.97 -47.34
CA SER A 253 -36.95 31.38 -47.47
C SER A 253 -38.17 32.26 -47.26
N SER A 254 -37.91 33.45 -46.69
CA SER A 254 -38.42 34.77 -47.09
C SER A 254 -39.89 35.17 -46.86
N SER A 255 -40.01 36.47 -46.53
CA SER A 255 -41.10 37.41 -46.86
C SER A 255 -42.31 37.37 -45.91
N MET A 256 -42.99 38.47 -45.57
CA MET A 256 -42.92 39.90 -45.95
C MET A 256 -43.89 40.68 -45.03
N THR A 257 -43.63 41.98 -44.85
CA THR A 257 -44.60 43.10 -44.66
C THR A 257 -45.53 43.10 -43.44
N LYS A 258 -45.90 44.24 -42.85
CA LYS A 258 -46.01 45.62 -43.33
C LYS A 258 -45.99 46.55 -42.12
#